data_AF-A0A8R1DF60-F1
#
_entry.id   AF-A0A8R1DF60-F1
#
_cell.length_a   1.000
_cell.length_b   1.000
_cell.length_c   1.000
_cell.angle_alpha   90.00
_cell.angle_beta   90.00
_cell.angle_gamma   90.00
#
_symmetry.space_group_name_H-M   'P 1'
#
loop_
_entity.id
_entity.type
_entity.pdbx_description
1 polymer ?
#
loop_
_entity_poly.entity_id
_entity_poly.type
_entity_poly.pdbx_seq_one_letter_code
_entity_poly.pdbx_strand_id
1 'polypeptide(L)'
;MTDTEVVIQIPEIFRNFTARTLKSWSGYQLAIDNACGGDETRDKDQWFLQVLCEYVVSTRGLKAEELEEWLTNVLYHDFDLILEDDSVYQISFFVLEGYGYIKNQNEAGLQHLLSSE
;
A
#
# COMPACT_ATOMS: atom_id res chain seq x y z
N MET A 1 11.22 -30.03 -14.36
CA MET A 1 11.67 -29.13 -13.29
C MET A 1 10.54 -28.13 -13.13
N THR A 2 9.63 -28.37 -12.19
CA THR A 2 8.58 -27.38 -11.88
C THR A 2 9.28 -26.27 -11.11
N ASP A 3 9.35 -25.08 -11.70
CA ASP A 3 9.58 -23.86 -10.93
C ASP A 3 8.51 -23.84 -9.84
N THR A 4 8.92 -24.11 -8.61
CA THR A 4 8.06 -23.87 -7.45
C THR A 4 7.97 -22.35 -7.36
N GLU A 5 6.90 -21.78 -7.90
CA GLU A 5 6.53 -20.39 -7.64
C GLU A 5 6.60 -20.18 -6.12
N VAL A 6 7.53 -19.34 -5.69
CA VAL A 6 7.63 -18.94 -4.29
C VAL A 6 6.43 -18.04 -4.04
N VAL A 7 5.34 -18.62 -3.54
CA VAL A 7 4.16 -17.86 -3.11
C VAL A 7 4.59 -17.00 -1.92
N ILE A 8 4.64 -15.68 -2.13
CA ILE A 8 4.95 -14.73 -1.09
C ILE A 8 3.80 -14.74 -0.08
N GLN A 9 4.09 -15.15 1.16
CA GLN A 9 3.11 -15.14 2.23
C GLN A 9 3.00 -13.73 2.80
N ILE A 10 1.92 -13.03 2.44
CA ILE A 10 1.59 -11.72 3.00
C ILE A 10 0.93 -11.94 4.36
N PRO A 11 1.48 -11.40 5.47
CA PRO A 11 0.82 -11.51 6.77
C PRO A 11 -0.57 -10.87 6.72
N GLU A 12 -1.61 -11.59 7.17
CA GLU A 12 -2.99 -11.09 7.15
C GLU A 12 -3.13 -9.75 7.90
N ILE A 13 -2.43 -9.62 9.01
CA ILE A 13 -2.36 -8.36 9.78
C ILE A 13 -1.82 -7.19 8.95
N PHE A 14 -0.84 -7.44 8.08
CA PHE A 14 -0.27 -6.42 7.20
C PHE A 14 -1.25 -6.06 6.08
N ARG A 15 -1.87 -7.07 5.45
CA ARG A 15 -2.92 -6.82 4.45
C ARG A 15 -4.07 -5.98 5.02
N ASN A 16 -4.54 -6.30 6.23
CA ASN A 16 -5.62 -5.56 6.90
C ASN A 16 -5.19 -4.14 7.29
N PHE A 17 -3.93 -3.96 7.73
CA PHE A 17 -3.35 -2.65 8.00
C PHE A 17 -3.33 -1.79 6.72
N THR A 18 -2.73 -2.30 5.64
CA THR A 18 -2.63 -1.60 4.35
C THR A 18 -4.01 -1.27 3.77
N ALA A 19 -4.98 -2.19 3.87
CA ALA A 19 -6.35 -1.94 3.44
C ALA A 19 -6.99 -0.76 4.19
N ARG A 20 -6.75 -0.65 5.50
CA ARG A 20 -7.22 0.49 6.30
C ARG A 20 -6.52 1.79 5.91
N THR A 21 -5.21 1.75 5.66
CA THR A 21 -4.44 2.91 5.20
C THR A 21 -4.94 3.41 3.83
N LEU A 22 -5.19 2.52 2.87
CA LEU A 22 -5.78 2.93 1.58
C LEU A 22 -7.19 3.51 1.75
N LYS A 23 -7.96 3.00 2.73
CA LYS A 23 -9.30 3.50 3.07
C LYS A 23 -9.26 4.91 3.70
N SER A 24 -8.22 5.26 4.46
CA SER A 24 -8.06 6.58 5.07
C SER A 24 -7.46 7.62 4.11
N TRP A 25 -6.84 7.18 3.01
CA TRP A 25 -6.28 8.07 2.00
C TRP A 25 -7.35 8.76 1.15
N SER A 26 -7.71 9.99 1.53
CA SER A 26 -8.83 10.73 0.95
C SER A 26 -8.74 10.96 -0.57
N GLY A 27 -7.57 11.38 -1.08
CA GLY A 27 -7.34 11.60 -2.50
C GLY A 27 -7.53 10.32 -3.33
N TYR A 28 -6.99 9.20 -2.82
CA TYR A 28 -7.18 7.89 -3.43
C TYR A 28 -8.65 7.44 -3.39
N GLN A 29 -9.34 7.53 -2.24
CA GLN A 29 -10.75 7.14 -2.14
C GLN A 29 -11.65 7.98 -3.07
N LEU A 30 -11.37 9.28 -3.21
CA LEU A 30 -12.09 10.13 -4.16
C LEU A 30 -11.88 9.64 -5.60
N ALA A 31 -10.66 9.22 -5.97
CA ALA A 31 -10.38 8.67 -7.30
C ALA A 31 -11.13 7.36 -7.55
N ILE A 32 -11.23 6.49 -6.53
CA ILE A 32 -12.02 5.25 -6.61
C ILE A 32 -13.51 5.55 -6.81
N ASP A 33 -14.04 6.53 -6.09
CA ASP A 33 -15.45 6.92 -6.20
C ASP A 33 -15.79 7.62 -7.53
N ASN A 34 -14.81 8.27 -8.15
CA ASN A 34 -14.94 8.89 -9.48
C ASN A 34 -14.55 7.95 -10.64
N ALA A 35 -14.26 6.68 -10.36
CA ALA A 35 -13.87 5.69 -11.36
C ALA A 35 -12.67 6.14 -12.22
N CYS A 36 -11.66 6.79 -11.63
CA CYS A 36 -10.49 7.31 -12.36
C CYS A 36 -9.70 6.21 -13.10
N GLY A 37 -9.76 4.95 -12.63
CA GLY A 37 -9.20 3.78 -13.34
C GLY A 37 -10.09 3.20 -14.46
N GLY A 38 -11.19 3.86 -14.82
CA GLY A 38 -12.19 3.39 -15.79
C GLY A 38 -13.19 2.40 -15.19
N ASP A 39 -13.89 1.64 -16.06
CA ASP A 39 -14.93 0.68 -15.67
C ASP A 39 -14.42 -0.40 -14.69
N GLU A 40 -13.12 -0.68 -14.73
CA GLU A 40 -12.45 -1.68 -13.89
C GLU A 40 -11.88 -1.09 -12.58
N THR A 41 -12.18 0.17 -12.24
CA THR A 41 -11.58 0.85 -11.05
C THR A 41 -11.72 0.04 -9.76
N ARG A 42 -12.85 -0.64 -9.56
CA ARG A 42 -13.08 -1.46 -8.35
C ARG A 42 -12.22 -2.74 -8.33
N ASP A 43 -11.99 -3.35 -9.49
CA ASP A 43 -11.11 -4.51 -9.60
C ASP A 43 -9.64 -4.08 -9.44
N LYS A 44 -9.28 -2.92 -10.00
CA LYS A 44 -7.96 -2.30 -9.80
C LYS A 44 -7.69 -1.95 -8.34
N ASP A 45 -8.68 -1.47 -7.58
CA ASP A 45 -8.53 -1.22 -6.14
C ASP A 45 -8.17 -2.49 -5.36
N GLN A 46 -8.83 -3.62 -5.66
CA GLN A 46 -8.52 -4.90 -5.03
C GLN A 46 -7.15 -5.45 -5.46
N TRP A 47 -6.84 -5.32 -6.74
CA TRP A 47 -5.52 -5.66 -7.28
C TRP A 47 -4.42 -4.83 -6.62
N PHE A 48 -4.63 -3.51 -6.47
CA PHE A 48 -3.66 -2.58 -5.94
C PHE A 48 -3.26 -2.91 -4.50
N LEU A 49 -4.25 -3.23 -3.64
CA LEU A 49 -3.99 -3.70 -2.29
C LEU A 49 -3.05 -4.92 -2.29
N GLN A 50 -3.30 -5.88 -3.18
CA GLN A 50 -2.49 -7.09 -3.28
C GLN A 50 -1.05 -6.77 -3.70
N VAL A 51 -0.87 -6.05 -4.81
CA VAL A 51 0.47 -5.77 -5.35
C VAL A 51 1.28 -4.83 -4.46
N LEU A 52 0.64 -3.88 -3.76
CA LEU A 52 1.32 -3.04 -2.77
C LEU A 52 1.86 -3.90 -1.62
N CYS A 53 1.05 -4.81 -1.10
CA CYS A 53 1.49 -5.70 -0.03
C CYS A 53 2.64 -6.61 -0.48
N GLU A 54 2.56 -7.19 -1.68
CA GLU A 54 3.62 -8.01 -2.27
C GLU A 54 4.91 -7.22 -2.47
N TYR A 55 4.81 -6.00 -3.00
CA TYR A 55 5.97 -5.15 -3.26
C TYR A 55 6.71 -4.80 -1.96
N VAL A 56 5.99 -4.41 -0.91
CA VAL A 56 6.57 -4.11 0.40
C VAL A 56 7.18 -5.35 1.07
N VAL A 57 6.52 -6.51 0.99
CA VAL A 57 7.02 -7.74 1.62
C VAL A 57 8.27 -8.27 0.90
N SER A 58 8.29 -8.18 -0.44
CA SER A 58 9.34 -8.73 -1.29
C SER A 58 10.59 -7.84 -1.39
N THR A 59 10.43 -6.52 -1.25
CA THR A 59 11.53 -5.57 -1.46
C THR A 59 12.32 -5.35 -0.18
N ARG A 60 13.54 -5.90 -0.15
CA ARG A 60 14.42 -5.77 1.02
C ARG A 60 14.99 -4.36 1.12
N GLY A 61 14.73 -3.72 2.26
CA GLY A 61 15.30 -2.40 2.57
C GLY A 61 14.66 -1.25 1.79
N LEU A 62 13.43 -1.46 1.29
CA LEU A 62 12.62 -0.46 0.62
C LEU A 62 12.48 0.79 1.49
N LYS A 63 12.78 1.94 0.91
CA LYS A 63 12.66 3.26 1.54
C LYS A 63 11.35 3.94 1.17
N ALA A 64 10.95 4.95 1.95
CA ALA A 64 9.71 5.67 1.73
C ALA A 64 9.69 6.39 0.37
N GLU A 65 10.81 6.99 -0.03
CA GLU A 65 10.95 7.69 -1.31
C GLU A 65 10.84 6.72 -2.51
N GLU A 66 11.37 5.49 -2.35
CA GLU A 66 11.30 4.45 -3.38
C GLU A 66 9.87 3.91 -3.52
N LEU A 67 9.16 3.74 -2.39
CA LEU A 67 7.76 3.35 -2.39
C LEU A 67 6.85 4.48 -2.91
N GLU A 68 7.16 5.74 -2.63
CA GLU A 68 6.44 6.91 -3.13
C GLU A 68 6.52 6.97 -4.66
N GLU A 69 7.71 6.82 -5.23
CA GLU A 69 7.91 6.77 -6.68
C GLU A 69 7.10 5.61 -7.30
N TRP A 70 7.13 4.44 -6.66
CA TRP A 70 6.37 3.28 -7.12
C TRP A 70 4.86 3.50 -7.07
N LEU A 71 4.33 4.02 -5.95
CA LEU A 71 2.92 4.34 -5.80
C LEU A 71 2.48 5.38 -6.83
N THR A 72 3.28 6.44 -7.02
CA THR A 72 3.01 7.50 -8.00
C THR A 72 2.88 6.91 -9.41
N ASN A 73 3.77 5.99 -9.79
CA ASN A 73 3.70 5.32 -11.09
C ASN A 73 2.44 4.47 -11.24
N VAL A 74 2.04 3.71 -10.22
CA VAL A 74 0.80 2.92 -10.25
C VAL A 74 -0.44 3.82 -10.34
N LEU A 75 -0.50 4.89 -9.52
CA LEU A 75 -1.60 5.84 -9.56
C LEU A 75 -1.74 6.50 -10.93
N TYR A 76 -0.62 6.89 -11.54
CA TYR A 76 -0.63 7.49 -12.87
C TYR A 76 -1.07 6.50 -13.96
N HIS A 77 -0.47 5.31 -14.00
CA HIS A 77 -0.68 4.37 -15.10
C HIS A 77 -1.98 3.57 -15.00
N ASP A 78 -2.38 3.18 -13.79
CA ASP A 78 -3.54 2.30 -13.59
C ASP A 78 -4.80 3.08 -13.22
N PHE A 79 -4.66 4.25 -12.58
CA PHE A 79 -5.79 5.04 -12.09
C PHE A 79 -5.94 6.41 -12.76
N ASP A 80 -5.10 6.79 -13.74
CA ASP A 80 -5.08 8.14 -14.34
C ASP A 80 -5.10 9.25 -13.26
N LEU A 81 -4.40 9.00 -12.15
CA LEU A 81 -4.43 9.81 -10.94
C LEU A 81 -3.07 10.44 -10.69
N ILE A 82 -3.06 11.77 -10.54
CA ILE A 82 -1.93 12.55 -10.06
C ILE A 82 -2.37 13.21 -8.76
N LEU A 83 -1.64 12.95 -7.68
CA LEU A 83 -1.81 13.64 -6.40
C LEU A 83 -0.63 14.61 -6.24
N GLU A 84 -0.94 15.90 -6.16
CA GLU A 84 0.07 16.97 -6.06
C GLU A 84 0.40 17.35 -4.61
N ASP A 85 -0.26 16.72 -3.63
CA ASP A 85 0.05 16.88 -2.22
C ASP A 85 1.07 15.83 -1.74
N ASP A 86 1.59 16.00 -0.52
CA ASP A 86 2.57 15.08 0.07
C ASP A 86 1.96 13.74 0.52
N SER A 87 0.70 13.45 0.18
CA SER A 87 -0.01 12.29 0.73
C SER A 87 0.58 10.95 0.25
N VAL A 88 1.15 10.89 -0.96
CA VAL A 88 1.80 9.66 -1.46
C VAL A 88 3.01 9.30 -0.59
N TYR A 89 3.84 10.27 -0.23
CA TYR A 89 4.96 10.06 0.69
C TYR A 89 4.48 9.66 2.09
N GLN A 90 3.46 10.36 2.62
CA GLN A 90 2.90 10.06 3.95
C GLN A 90 2.38 8.62 4.02
N ILE A 91 1.66 8.17 2.99
CA ILE A 91 1.15 6.79 2.89
C ILE A 91 2.31 5.80 2.75
N SER A 92 3.32 6.11 1.94
CA SER A 92 4.52 5.29 1.78
C SER A 92 5.22 5.06 3.13
N PHE A 93 5.47 6.14 3.86
CA PHE A 93 6.09 6.08 5.17
C PHE A 93 5.24 5.27 6.16
N PHE A 94 3.94 5.53 6.22
CA PHE A 94 3.03 4.86 7.16
C PHE A 94 2.91 3.36 6.91
N VAL A 95 2.83 2.94 5.63
CA VAL A 95 2.81 1.52 5.24
C VAL A 95 4.12 0.83 5.65
N LEU A 96 5.27 1.45 5.39
CA LEU A 96 6.57 0.87 5.75
C LEU A 96 6.80 0.82 7.25
N GLU A 97 6.38 1.84 8.01
CA GLU A 97 6.49 1.85 9.46
C GLU A 97 5.60 0.76 10.08
N GLY A 98 4.34 0.66 9.64
CA GLY A 98 3.42 -0.40 10.05
C GLY A 98 3.96 -1.79 9.74
N TYR A 99 4.48 -2.00 8.53
CA TYR A 99 5.15 -3.26 8.16
C TYR A 99 6.36 -3.54 9.04
N GLY A 100 7.16 -2.52 9.37
CA GLY A 100 8.29 -2.61 10.28
C GLY A 100 7.88 -3.13 11.66
N TYR A 101 6.83 -2.58 12.26
CA TYR A 101 6.33 -3.07 13.56
C TYR A 101 5.78 -4.50 13.46
N ILE A 102 5.01 -4.81 12.42
CA ILE A 102 4.43 -6.14 12.19
C ILE A 102 5.54 -7.20 12.03
N LYS A 103 6.53 -6.92 11.18
CA LYS A 103 7.65 -7.82 10.90
C LYS A 103 8.47 -8.12 12.15
N ASN A 104 8.60 -7.15 13.05
CA ASN A 104 9.34 -7.28 14.30
C ASN A 104 8.47 -7.72 15.50
N GLN A 105 7.19 -8.07 15.28
CA GLN A 105 6.23 -8.43 16.34
C GLN A 105 6.12 -7.35 17.45
N ASN A 106 6.32 -6.08 17.09
CA ASN A 106 6.24 -4.96 18.02
C ASN A 106 4.81 -4.42 18.07
N GLU A 107 3.95 -5.12 18.81
CA GLU A 107 2.54 -4.76 18.96
C GLU A 107 2.36 -3.36 19.57
N ALA A 108 3.18 -2.98 20.57
CA ALA A 108 3.08 -1.68 21.22
C ALA A 108 3.37 -0.52 20.24
N GLY A 109 4.39 -0.68 19.40
CA GLY A 109 4.72 0.29 18.34
C GLY A 109 3.60 0.41 17.31
N LEU A 110 3.05 -0.74 16.87
CA LEU A 110 1.92 -0.76 15.94
C LEU A 110 0.66 -0.09 16.53
N GLN A 111 0.35 -0.34 17.81
CA GLN A 111 -0.79 0.31 18.48
C GLN A 111 -0.59 1.81 18.64
N HIS A 112 0.64 2.24 18.96
CA HIS A 112 0.95 3.67 19.05
C HIS A 112 0.78 4.36 17.70
N LEU A 113 1.30 3.75 16.61
CA LEU A 113 1.14 4.24 15.25
C LEU A 113 -0.34 4.40 14.88
N LEU A 114 -1.15 3.37 15.14
CA LEU A 114 -2.60 3.37 14.87
C LEU A 114 -3.39 4.38 15.73
N SER A 115 -2.87 4.79 16.88
CA SER A 115 -3.50 5.80 17.75
C SER A 115 -3.09 7.24 17.43
N SER A 116 -2.12 7.40 16.54
CA SER A 116 -1.59 8.71 16.13
C SER A 116 -2.31 9.28 14.90
N GLU A 117 -3.25 8.51 14.33
CA GLU A 117 -4.21 8.96 13.29
C GLU A 117 -5.38 9.75 13.88
#